data_AF-A0A2T6KH99-F1
#
_entry.id   AF-A0A2T6KH99-F1
#
_cell.length_a   1.000
_cell.length_b   1.000
_cell.length_c   1.000
_cell.angle_alpha   90.00
_cell.angle_beta   90.00
_cell.angle_gamma   90.00
#
_symmetry.space_group_name_H-M   'P 1'
#
loop_
_entity.id
_entity.type
_entity.pdbx_description
1 polymer ?
#
loop_
_entity_poly.entity_id
_entity_poly.type
_entity_poly.pdbx_seq_one_letter_code
_entity_poly.pdbx_strand_id
1 'polypeptide(L)'
;MPDQTPNLSLPFILPAQAQKHVTHNEAIELLDMIVQLTLENIDVTAPPVGATEGQAWGVGAAATGQWSGQDDRVATWRGGGWLFVTPRDGWLAWVRASNGLHVFTDGQWAAQYQNDLNNLAGVGVNTTADSTNRLSVASDATLLSHEGTGHQLKVNKATLADTASLVYQSGFSGRAEMGLAGSDDFSIKVSGDGTTFATALLIDAATAKVQIGDLLGVTPSATPPNAAAGDIYFDNTTNKLRCFDGTIWQDLF
;
A
#
# COMPACT_ATOMS: atom_id res chain seq x y z
N MET A 1 -39.72 -20.84 30.31
CA MET A 1 -38.70 -21.10 29.27
C MET A 1 -39.05 -20.19 28.12
N PRO A 2 -38.09 -19.47 27.51
CA PRO A 2 -38.36 -18.72 26.31
C PRO A 2 -38.75 -19.68 25.18
N ASP A 3 -39.79 -19.34 24.41
CA ASP A 3 -40.28 -20.17 23.30
C ASP A 3 -39.56 -19.83 21.97
N GLN A 4 -38.46 -19.07 22.05
CA GLN A 4 -37.69 -18.56 20.91
C GLN A 4 -36.18 -18.56 21.18
N THR A 5 -35.39 -18.61 20.13
CA THR A 5 -33.93 -18.44 20.18
C THR A 5 -33.54 -16.98 20.47
N PRO A 6 -32.39 -16.73 21.13
CA PRO A 6 -32.04 -15.39 21.60
C PRO A 6 -31.51 -14.44 20.51
N ASN A 7 -30.84 -14.90 19.46
CA ASN A 7 -30.23 -14.00 18.47
C ASN A 7 -31.20 -13.62 17.33
N LEU A 8 -31.92 -14.61 16.81
CA LEU A 8 -32.77 -14.50 15.62
C LEU A 8 -34.26 -14.64 15.92
N SER A 9 -34.64 -14.87 17.19
CA SER A 9 -36.03 -15.05 17.62
C SER A 9 -36.77 -16.17 16.88
N LEU A 10 -36.06 -17.26 16.56
CA LEU A 10 -36.63 -18.42 15.88
C LEU A 10 -37.49 -19.23 16.87
N PRO A 11 -38.74 -19.61 16.51
CA PRO A 11 -39.63 -20.31 17.44
C PRO A 11 -39.21 -21.76 17.68
N PHE A 12 -39.30 -22.21 18.93
CA PHE A 12 -39.11 -23.60 19.31
C PHE A 12 -40.41 -24.41 19.18
N ILE A 13 -40.28 -25.72 18.94
CA ILE A 13 -41.41 -26.66 19.03
C ILE A 13 -41.65 -26.99 20.51
N LEU A 14 -42.89 -26.82 20.96
CA LEU A 14 -43.30 -27.11 22.34
C LEU A 14 -43.23 -28.62 22.67
N PRO A 15 -43.02 -29.00 23.96
CA PRO A 15 -42.95 -30.40 24.39
C PRO A 15 -44.23 -31.21 24.07
N ALA A 16 -44.14 -32.54 24.20
CA ALA A 16 -45.22 -33.53 23.98
C ALA A 16 -45.56 -33.92 22.52
N GLN A 17 -44.73 -33.55 21.55
CA GLN A 17 -44.81 -34.01 20.14
C GLN A 17 -43.85 -35.19 19.84
N ALA A 18 -44.08 -36.36 20.45
CA ALA A 18 -43.31 -37.60 20.20
C ALA A 18 -41.77 -37.43 20.20
N GLN A 19 -41.24 -36.59 21.09
CA GLN A 19 -39.80 -36.27 21.22
C GLN A 19 -39.10 -35.65 19.99
N LYS A 20 -39.80 -35.37 18.88
CA LYS A 20 -39.22 -34.69 17.69
C LYS A 20 -38.72 -33.27 17.97
N HIS A 21 -39.27 -32.64 19.00
CA HIS A 21 -38.89 -31.30 19.44
C HIS A 21 -37.43 -31.23 19.89
N VAL A 22 -36.85 -32.32 20.40
CA VAL A 22 -35.46 -32.32 20.91
C VAL A 22 -34.48 -32.04 19.77
N THR A 23 -34.39 -32.96 18.80
CA THR A 23 -33.42 -32.84 17.69
C THR A 23 -33.68 -31.63 16.79
N HIS A 24 -34.94 -31.22 16.64
CA HIS A 24 -35.27 -30.03 15.84
C HIS A 24 -34.88 -28.74 16.55
N ASN A 25 -35.20 -28.60 17.84
CA ASN A 25 -34.83 -27.40 18.59
C ASN A 25 -33.30 -27.29 18.71
N GLU A 26 -32.57 -28.40 18.86
CA GLU A 26 -31.09 -28.41 18.79
C GLU A 26 -30.56 -27.86 17.45
N ALA A 27 -31.17 -28.25 16.32
CA ALA A 27 -30.79 -27.73 15.01
C ALA A 27 -31.10 -26.22 14.86
N ILE A 28 -32.20 -25.75 15.45
CA ILE A 28 -32.59 -24.34 15.46
C ILE A 28 -31.65 -23.51 16.36
N GLU A 29 -31.22 -24.05 17.51
CA GLU A 29 -30.19 -23.43 18.35
C GLU A 29 -28.85 -23.30 17.63
N LEU A 30 -28.43 -24.33 16.89
CA LEU A 30 -27.22 -24.28 16.06
C LEU A 30 -27.33 -23.23 14.95
N LEU A 31 -28.48 -23.11 14.29
CA LEU A 31 -28.69 -22.08 13.27
C LEU A 31 -28.63 -20.66 13.86
N ASP A 32 -29.24 -20.45 15.02
CA ASP A 32 -29.21 -19.17 15.74
C ASP A 32 -27.81 -18.74 16.21
N MET A 33 -26.96 -19.73 16.46
CA MET A 33 -25.56 -19.52 16.83
C MET A 33 -24.70 -19.10 15.63
N ILE A 34 -24.93 -19.70 14.46
CA ILE A 34 -24.02 -19.60 13.30
C ILE A 34 -24.46 -18.56 12.28
N VAL A 35 -25.77 -18.35 12.11
CA VAL A 35 -26.29 -17.40 11.13
C VAL A 35 -26.13 -15.97 11.65
N GLN A 36 -25.55 -15.10 10.83
CA GLN A 36 -25.14 -13.74 11.24
C GLN A 36 -24.25 -13.73 12.49
N LEU A 37 -23.33 -14.70 12.56
CA LEU A 37 -22.43 -14.88 13.68
C LEU A 37 -21.76 -13.56 14.08
N THR A 38 -21.99 -13.17 15.34
CA THR A 38 -21.36 -12.01 15.96
C THR A 38 -20.59 -12.49 17.18
N LEU A 39 -19.27 -12.32 17.15
CA LEU A 39 -18.40 -12.66 18.26
C LEU A 39 -18.09 -11.38 19.05
N GLU A 40 -18.19 -11.43 20.36
CA GLU A 40 -17.76 -10.34 21.23
C GLU A 40 -16.24 -10.13 21.11
N ASN A 41 -15.48 -11.23 21.09
CA ASN A 41 -14.05 -11.25 20.81
C ASN A 41 -13.61 -12.63 20.27
N ILE A 42 -12.40 -12.71 19.71
CA ILE A 42 -11.73 -13.93 19.25
C ILE A 42 -10.48 -14.21 20.11
N ASP A 43 -9.94 -15.42 20.00
CA ASP A 43 -8.74 -15.89 20.70
C ASP A 43 -8.79 -15.74 22.24
N VAL A 44 -10.00 -15.85 22.81
CA VAL A 44 -10.21 -15.74 24.25
C VAL A 44 -10.03 -17.12 24.90
N THR A 45 -9.17 -17.20 25.91
CA THR A 45 -8.79 -18.49 26.53
C THR A 45 -9.52 -18.78 27.85
N ALA A 46 -10.31 -17.85 28.37
CA ALA A 46 -11.10 -18.04 29.59
C ALA A 46 -12.53 -17.51 29.40
N PRO A 47 -13.55 -18.24 29.92
CA PRO A 47 -14.93 -17.79 29.84
C PRO A 47 -15.10 -16.42 30.52
N PRO A 48 -15.75 -15.44 29.88
CA PRO A 48 -16.00 -14.14 30.47
C PRO A 48 -16.98 -14.24 31.65
N VAL A 49 -16.78 -13.38 32.65
CA VAL A 49 -17.68 -13.26 33.78
C VAL A 49 -18.93 -12.48 33.35
N GLY A 50 -20.11 -13.05 33.57
CA GLY A 50 -21.38 -12.36 33.29
C GLY A 50 -21.80 -12.36 31.82
N ALA A 51 -21.44 -13.40 31.05
CA ALA A 51 -21.97 -13.62 29.71
C ALA A 51 -23.50 -13.57 29.69
N THR A 52 -24.08 -12.85 28.74
CA THR A 52 -25.54 -12.78 28.55
C THR A 52 -26.00 -13.75 27.47
N GLU A 53 -27.27 -14.13 27.56
CA GLU A 53 -27.91 -14.99 26.57
C GLU A 53 -27.75 -14.38 25.17
N GLY A 54 -27.24 -15.16 24.22
CA GLY A 54 -26.97 -14.65 22.86
C GLY A 54 -25.49 -14.59 22.53
N GLN A 55 -24.67 -14.15 23.49
CA GLN A 55 -23.28 -13.76 23.24
C GLN A 55 -22.37 -14.94 22.91
N ALA A 56 -21.45 -14.69 21.98
CA ALA A 56 -20.53 -15.68 21.47
C ALA A 56 -19.07 -15.17 21.46
N TRP A 57 -18.12 -16.10 21.56
CA TRP A 57 -16.68 -15.84 21.52
C TRP A 57 -15.97 -16.89 20.68
N GLY A 58 -14.92 -16.48 19.97
CA GLY A 58 -13.93 -17.41 19.44
C GLY A 58 -13.00 -17.84 20.56
N VAL A 59 -13.00 -19.13 20.89
CA VAL A 59 -12.14 -19.70 21.93
C VAL A 59 -10.73 -19.85 21.35
N GLY A 60 -9.76 -19.24 22.01
CA GLY A 60 -8.34 -19.37 21.65
C GLY A 60 -7.74 -20.67 22.15
N ALA A 61 -6.52 -20.95 21.69
CA ALA A 61 -5.74 -22.11 22.16
C ALA A 61 -5.44 -22.05 23.67
N ALA A 62 -5.34 -23.23 24.29
CA ALA A 62 -5.13 -23.42 25.73
C ALA A 62 -6.28 -22.84 26.58
N ALA A 63 -7.52 -23.14 26.19
CA ALA A 63 -8.72 -22.77 26.87
C ALA A 63 -8.77 -23.31 28.31
N THR A 64 -9.34 -22.51 29.21
CA THR A 64 -9.33 -22.75 30.66
C THR A 64 -10.73 -22.72 31.26
N GLY A 65 -10.85 -23.16 32.52
CA GLY A 65 -12.14 -23.15 33.23
C GLY A 65 -13.18 -24.01 32.51
N GLN A 66 -14.38 -23.46 32.32
CA GLN A 66 -15.48 -24.15 31.63
C GLN A 66 -15.22 -24.38 30.12
N TRP A 67 -14.21 -23.72 29.54
CA TRP A 67 -13.84 -23.88 28.14
C TRP A 67 -12.70 -24.88 27.92
N SER A 68 -12.19 -25.52 28.98
CA SER A 68 -11.11 -26.51 28.86
C SER A 68 -11.44 -27.62 27.85
N GLY A 69 -10.56 -27.83 26.87
CA GLY A 69 -10.73 -28.79 25.78
C GLY A 69 -11.67 -28.34 24.65
N GLN A 70 -12.07 -27.07 24.62
CA GLN A 70 -12.91 -26.46 23.58
C GLN A 70 -12.13 -25.44 22.74
N ASP A 71 -10.81 -25.64 22.63
CA ASP A 71 -9.91 -24.81 21.81
C ASP A 71 -10.42 -24.66 20.37
N ASP A 72 -10.22 -23.47 19.79
CA ASP A 72 -10.56 -23.10 18.40
C ASP A 72 -12.06 -23.23 18.03
N ARG A 73 -12.94 -23.40 19.02
CA ARG A 73 -14.39 -23.44 18.83
C ARG A 73 -15.02 -22.07 19.00
N VAL A 74 -16.24 -21.91 18.50
CA VAL A 74 -17.09 -20.80 18.92
C VAL A 74 -17.84 -21.26 20.17
N ALA A 75 -17.72 -20.51 21.26
CA ALA A 75 -18.46 -20.70 22.49
C ALA A 75 -19.61 -19.69 22.56
N THR A 76 -20.81 -20.13 22.91
CA THR A 76 -21.99 -19.26 23.00
C THR A 76 -22.75 -19.53 24.28
N TRP A 77 -23.12 -18.48 25.01
CA TRP A 77 -23.88 -18.61 26.26
C TRP A 77 -25.36 -18.85 25.95
N ARG A 78 -25.86 -20.00 26.42
CA ARG A 78 -27.22 -20.50 26.18
C ARG A 78 -27.78 -21.24 27.38
N GLY A 79 -29.00 -20.90 27.79
CA GLY A 79 -29.76 -21.65 28.79
C GLY A 79 -29.03 -21.84 30.13
N GLY A 80 -28.10 -20.94 30.48
CA GLY A 80 -27.27 -21.03 31.69
C GLY A 80 -25.98 -21.87 31.55
N GLY A 81 -25.59 -22.24 30.33
CA GLY A 81 -24.34 -22.95 30.04
C GLY A 81 -23.69 -22.53 28.73
N TRP A 82 -22.55 -23.15 28.41
CA TRP A 82 -21.82 -22.92 27.17
C TRP A 82 -22.17 -23.99 26.13
N LEU A 83 -22.66 -23.55 24.97
CA LEU A 83 -22.71 -24.37 23.77
C LEU A 83 -21.49 -24.08 22.90
N PHE A 84 -20.94 -25.13 22.29
CA PHE A 84 -19.75 -25.03 21.45
C PHE A 84 -20.03 -25.57 20.06
N VAL A 85 -19.55 -24.86 19.04
CA VAL A 85 -19.57 -25.32 17.66
C VAL A 85 -18.18 -25.17 17.06
N THR A 86 -17.75 -26.18 16.30
CA THR A 86 -16.50 -26.11 15.55
C THR A 86 -16.74 -25.29 14.29
N PRO A 87 -16.08 -24.12 14.13
CA PRO A 87 -16.14 -23.34 12.90
C PRO A 87 -15.53 -24.11 11.73
N ARG A 88 -15.95 -23.79 10.51
CA ARG A 88 -15.41 -24.36 9.27
C ARG A 88 -14.79 -23.25 8.44
N ASP A 89 -13.81 -23.61 7.61
CA ASP A 89 -13.19 -22.66 6.69
C ASP A 89 -14.24 -21.95 5.83
N GLY A 90 -14.07 -20.63 5.68
CA GLY A 90 -14.99 -19.75 4.97
C GLY A 90 -16.13 -19.18 5.82
N TRP A 91 -16.28 -19.57 7.10
CA TRP A 91 -17.26 -18.93 7.99
C TRP A 91 -16.94 -17.47 8.20
N LEU A 92 -17.99 -16.64 8.23
CA LEU A 92 -17.88 -15.21 8.47
C LEU A 92 -18.42 -14.86 9.85
N ALA A 93 -17.73 -13.98 10.56
CA ALA A 93 -18.18 -13.42 11.83
C ALA A 93 -17.90 -11.93 11.90
N TRP A 94 -18.85 -11.16 12.43
CA TRP A 94 -18.57 -9.81 12.89
C TRP A 94 -17.94 -9.88 14.28
N VAL A 95 -16.73 -9.36 14.45
CA VAL A 95 -16.06 -9.34 15.75
C VAL A 95 -16.18 -7.93 16.34
N ARG A 96 -16.86 -7.81 17.49
CA ARG A 96 -17.15 -6.51 18.12
C ARG A 96 -15.88 -5.84 18.65
N ALA A 97 -14.99 -6.59 19.30
CA ALA A 97 -13.74 -6.07 19.84
C ALA A 97 -12.86 -5.37 18.78
N SER A 98 -12.84 -5.89 17.55
CA SER A 98 -12.08 -5.32 16.43
C SER A 98 -12.92 -4.48 15.46
N ASN A 99 -14.23 -4.38 15.70
CA ASN A 99 -15.19 -3.66 14.87
C ASN A 99 -15.08 -3.99 13.38
N GLY A 100 -15.01 -5.29 13.05
CA GLY A 100 -14.74 -5.74 11.68
C GLY A 100 -15.17 -7.16 11.36
N LEU A 101 -15.32 -7.43 10.06
CA LEU A 101 -15.63 -8.76 9.52
C LEU A 101 -14.37 -9.63 9.50
N HIS A 102 -14.50 -10.85 10.02
CA HIS A 102 -13.48 -11.89 10.04
C HIS A 102 -13.96 -13.11 9.28
N VAL A 103 -13.05 -13.82 8.63
CA VAL A 103 -13.26 -15.14 8.04
C VAL A 103 -12.49 -16.17 8.85
N PHE A 104 -13.09 -17.33 9.10
CA PHE A 104 -12.36 -18.48 9.61
C PHE A 104 -11.61 -19.14 8.46
N THR A 105 -10.28 -19.21 8.53
CA THR A 105 -9.41 -19.83 7.51
C THR A 105 -8.15 -20.38 8.18
N ASP A 106 -7.66 -21.51 7.69
CA ASP A 106 -6.45 -22.17 8.20
C ASP A 106 -6.50 -22.40 9.73
N GLY A 107 -7.69 -22.71 10.24
CA GLY A 107 -7.93 -22.98 11.66
C GLY A 107 -7.99 -21.75 12.57
N GLN A 108 -7.99 -20.52 12.05
CA GLN A 108 -8.00 -19.28 12.85
C GLN A 108 -8.97 -18.24 12.26
N TRP A 109 -9.40 -17.26 13.08
CA TRP A 109 -10.20 -16.11 12.60
C TRP A 109 -9.29 -14.99 12.07
N ALA A 110 -9.34 -14.73 10.76
CA ALA A 110 -8.56 -13.68 10.10
C ALA A 110 -9.45 -12.51 9.66
N ALA A 111 -9.01 -11.26 9.86
CA ALA A 111 -9.75 -10.08 9.39
C ALA A 111 -9.85 -10.06 7.86
N GLN A 112 -11.06 -9.91 7.30
CA GLN A 112 -11.29 -9.81 5.84
C GLN A 112 -10.94 -8.41 5.29
N TYR A 113 -11.04 -7.38 6.12
CA TYR A 113 -10.66 -6.01 5.75
C TYR A 113 -9.29 -5.68 6.32
N GLN A 114 -8.25 -6.30 5.77
CA GLN A 114 -6.92 -5.75 5.95
C GLN A 114 -6.84 -4.47 5.12
N ASN A 115 -7.04 -3.32 5.77
CA ASN A 115 -6.56 -2.02 5.28
C ASN A 115 -5.01 -1.96 5.28
N ASP A 116 -4.35 -3.11 5.35
CA ASP A 116 -2.91 -3.21 5.27
C ASP A 116 -2.51 -3.12 3.80
N LEU A 117 -2.22 -1.90 3.37
CA LEU A 117 -1.71 -1.61 2.04
C LEU A 117 -0.19 -1.86 1.95
N ASN A 118 0.43 -2.45 2.97
CA ASN A 118 1.82 -2.88 2.90
C ASN A 118 1.96 -4.15 2.05
N ASN A 119 3.08 -4.25 1.32
CA ASN A 119 3.45 -5.44 0.55
C ASN A 119 2.45 -5.87 -0.54
N LEU A 120 1.58 -4.96 -1.02
CA LEU A 120 0.69 -5.23 -2.16
C LEU A 120 1.49 -5.70 -3.38
N ALA A 121 0.99 -6.74 -4.08
CA ALA A 121 1.62 -7.24 -5.29
C ALA A 121 1.78 -6.14 -6.36
N GLY A 122 0.77 -5.29 -6.52
CA GLY A 122 0.82 -4.08 -7.34
C GLY A 122 -0.45 -3.24 -7.19
N VAL A 123 -0.38 -1.98 -7.63
CA VAL A 123 -1.47 -0.99 -7.62
C VAL A 123 -1.58 -0.36 -9.00
N GLY A 124 -2.73 -0.55 -9.65
CA GLY A 124 -3.04 0.00 -10.97
C GLY A 124 -4.14 1.05 -10.89
N VAL A 125 -3.91 2.24 -11.45
CA VAL A 125 -4.90 3.31 -11.59
C VAL A 125 -5.22 3.49 -13.07
N ASN A 126 -6.42 3.07 -13.48
CA ASN A 126 -6.89 3.06 -14.87
C ASN A 126 -6.01 2.22 -15.84
N THR A 127 -5.18 1.35 -15.29
CA THR A 127 -4.34 0.36 -16.00
C THR A 127 -4.00 -0.78 -15.04
N THR A 128 -3.46 -1.88 -15.55
CA THR A 128 -3.02 -3.03 -14.75
C THR A 128 -1.55 -2.88 -14.38
N ALA A 129 -1.22 -3.03 -13.09
CA ALA A 129 0.16 -3.14 -12.64
C ALA A 129 0.73 -4.53 -12.94
N ASP A 130 2.03 -4.61 -13.20
CA ASP A 130 2.75 -5.84 -13.48
C ASP A 130 3.93 -6.03 -12.50
N SER A 131 4.70 -7.13 -12.66
CA SER A 131 5.83 -7.44 -11.77
C SER A 131 6.98 -6.44 -11.85
N THR A 132 7.06 -5.64 -12.91
CA THR A 132 8.05 -4.59 -13.14
C THR A 132 7.50 -3.23 -12.68
N ASN A 133 6.31 -2.87 -13.16
CA ASN A 133 5.61 -1.61 -12.86
C ASN A 133 4.56 -1.81 -11.77
N ARG A 134 5.03 -2.09 -10.54
CA ARG A 134 4.16 -2.40 -9.40
C ARG A 134 3.26 -1.24 -8.97
N LEU A 135 3.60 0.00 -9.34
CA LEU A 135 2.67 1.13 -9.34
C LEU A 135 2.51 1.60 -10.79
N SER A 136 1.32 1.44 -11.36
CA SER A 136 1.03 1.82 -12.75
C SER A 136 -0.16 2.79 -12.80
N VAL A 137 0.02 3.91 -13.51
CA VAL A 137 -1.02 4.96 -13.63
C VAL A 137 -1.19 5.32 -15.11
N ALA A 138 -2.39 5.18 -15.64
CA ALA A 138 -2.77 5.65 -16.97
C ALA A 138 -3.80 6.77 -16.83
N SER A 139 -3.33 8.01 -16.71
CA SER A 139 -4.15 9.19 -16.43
C SER A 139 -3.53 10.41 -17.12
N ASP A 140 -4.31 11.48 -17.28
CA ASP A 140 -3.82 12.76 -17.79
C ASP A 140 -2.75 13.39 -16.87
N ALA A 141 -2.80 13.09 -15.56
CA ALA A 141 -1.82 13.54 -14.58
C ALA A 141 -1.72 12.63 -13.34
N THR A 142 -0.56 12.71 -12.68
CA THR A 142 -0.31 12.16 -11.33
C THR A 142 0.07 13.31 -10.41
N LEU A 143 -0.73 13.59 -9.38
CA LEU A 143 -0.43 14.63 -8.38
C LEU A 143 0.27 13.99 -7.17
N LEU A 144 1.48 14.48 -6.87
CA LEU A 144 2.23 14.16 -5.66
C LEU A 144 2.38 15.45 -4.84
N SER A 145 1.60 15.58 -3.77
CA SER A 145 1.51 16.83 -2.98
C SER A 145 2.16 16.68 -1.61
N HIS A 146 2.43 17.84 -0.99
CA HIS A 146 2.96 17.95 0.37
C HIS A 146 1.83 18.11 1.40
N GLU A 147 2.17 17.90 2.67
CA GLU A 147 1.31 18.20 3.83
C GLU A 147 1.71 19.52 4.54
N GLY A 148 2.43 20.41 3.84
CA GLY A 148 2.66 21.80 4.24
C GLY A 148 4.13 22.24 4.26
N THR A 149 5.06 21.35 4.59
CA THR A 149 6.50 21.69 4.67
C THR A 149 7.27 21.29 3.42
N GLY A 150 7.02 20.10 2.87
CA GLY A 150 7.69 19.61 1.67
C GLY A 150 7.22 18.22 1.24
N HIS A 151 7.73 17.77 0.10
CA HIS A 151 7.48 16.46 -0.50
C HIS A 151 8.78 15.96 -1.14
N GLN A 152 9.14 14.70 -0.95
CA GLN A 152 10.34 14.10 -1.55
C GLN A 152 10.02 12.76 -2.20
N LEU A 153 10.49 12.58 -3.43
CA LEU A 153 10.56 11.28 -4.09
C LEU A 153 11.97 10.70 -3.88
N LYS A 154 12.06 9.54 -3.22
CA LYS A 154 13.32 8.82 -3.02
C LYS A 154 13.40 7.68 -4.03
N VAL A 155 14.32 7.78 -4.97
CA VAL A 155 14.63 6.72 -5.94
C VAL A 155 15.98 6.14 -5.56
N ASN A 156 16.02 4.85 -5.20
CA ASN A 156 17.20 4.21 -4.62
C ASN A 156 17.70 3.09 -5.52
N LYS A 157 19.03 2.96 -5.65
CA LYS A 157 19.70 1.86 -6.33
C LYS A 157 20.53 1.06 -5.32
N ALA A 158 20.74 -0.24 -5.58
CA ALA A 158 21.38 -1.13 -4.61
C ALA A 158 22.90 -1.04 -4.62
N THR A 159 23.49 -0.85 -5.80
CA THR A 159 24.95 -0.80 -6.00
C THR A 159 25.35 0.36 -6.92
N LEU A 160 26.66 0.58 -7.07
CA LEU A 160 27.19 1.67 -7.90
C LEU A 160 26.74 1.55 -9.38
N ALA A 161 26.78 0.33 -9.92
CA ALA A 161 26.52 0.06 -11.34
C ALA A 161 25.02 0.02 -11.71
N ASP A 162 24.14 0.03 -10.71
CA ASP A 162 22.69 0.03 -10.92
C ASP A 162 22.16 1.40 -11.36
N THR A 163 20.87 1.47 -11.65
CA THR A 163 20.18 2.70 -12.09
C THR A 163 19.07 3.09 -11.13
N ALA A 164 19.04 4.37 -10.75
CA ALA A 164 17.92 5.05 -10.09
C ALA A 164 17.63 6.35 -10.85
N SER A 165 16.58 6.34 -11.66
CA SER A 165 16.32 7.41 -12.63
C SER A 165 14.83 7.64 -12.90
N LEU A 166 14.55 8.75 -13.60
CA LEU A 166 13.28 9.06 -14.22
C LEU A 166 13.45 8.95 -15.73
N VAL A 167 12.64 8.10 -16.38
CA VAL A 167 12.69 7.86 -17.83
C VAL A 167 11.47 8.50 -18.50
N TYR A 168 11.73 9.28 -19.54
CA TYR A 168 10.72 9.91 -20.39
C TYR A 168 10.57 9.11 -21.68
N GLN A 169 9.33 8.76 -22.03
CA GLN A 169 9.03 7.87 -23.14
C GLN A 169 8.01 8.46 -24.13
N SER A 170 8.06 7.98 -25.37
CA SER A 170 7.01 8.17 -26.38
C SER A 170 6.69 6.81 -27.00
N GLY A 171 5.42 6.39 -26.94
CA GLY A 171 4.99 5.08 -27.45
C GLY A 171 5.78 3.91 -26.84
N PHE A 172 6.03 3.95 -25.52
CA PHE A 172 6.83 2.96 -24.78
C PHE A 172 8.32 2.89 -25.18
N SER A 173 8.80 3.81 -26.01
CA SER A 173 10.22 3.95 -26.34
C SER A 173 10.85 5.03 -25.49
N GLY A 174 11.97 4.73 -24.82
CA GLY A 174 12.77 5.71 -24.09
C GLY A 174 13.27 6.85 -24.99
N ARG A 175 13.31 8.08 -24.48
CA ARG A 175 13.80 9.26 -25.20
C ARG A 175 14.76 10.11 -24.38
N ALA A 176 14.50 10.22 -23.08
CA ALA A 176 15.40 10.87 -22.14
C ALA A 176 15.37 10.15 -20.79
N GLU A 177 16.46 10.25 -20.05
CA GLU A 177 16.61 9.69 -18.72
C GLU A 177 17.41 10.67 -17.84
N MET A 178 16.98 10.87 -16.60
CA MET A 178 17.75 11.65 -15.63
C MET A 178 17.85 10.95 -14.28
N GLY A 179 19.02 10.98 -13.66
CA GLY A 179 19.28 10.36 -12.37
C GLY A 179 20.67 9.74 -12.25
N LEU A 180 20.79 8.76 -11.35
CA LEU A 180 22.00 8.01 -11.09
C LEU A 180 21.98 6.74 -11.95
N ALA A 181 22.53 6.83 -13.16
CA ALA A 181 22.41 5.78 -14.17
C ALA A 181 23.77 5.13 -14.46
N GLY A 182 24.10 4.07 -13.70
CA GLY A 182 25.37 3.33 -13.80
C GLY A 182 26.56 4.01 -13.10
N SER A 183 26.31 5.06 -12.32
CA SER A 183 27.27 5.81 -11.50
C SER A 183 26.53 6.45 -10.31
N ASP A 184 27.26 7.03 -9.37
CA ASP A 184 26.73 7.95 -8.34
C ASP A 184 26.72 9.42 -8.81
N ASP A 185 27.22 9.70 -10.00
CA ASP A 185 27.10 11.01 -10.65
C ASP A 185 25.67 11.23 -11.17
N PHE A 186 25.18 12.47 -11.05
CA PHE A 186 23.89 12.83 -11.65
C PHE A 186 24.08 13.05 -13.15
N SER A 187 23.27 12.38 -13.97
CA SER A 187 23.36 12.48 -15.43
C SER A 187 22.01 12.77 -16.07
N ILE A 188 22.06 13.45 -17.21
CA ILE A 188 20.95 13.56 -18.17
C ILE A 188 21.41 12.88 -19.45
N LYS A 189 20.68 11.85 -19.86
CA LYS A 189 20.94 11.06 -21.07
C LYS A 189 19.77 11.17 -22.04
N VAL A 190 20.07 11.10 -23.33
CA VAL A 190 19.07 11.15 -24.41
C VAL A 190 19.27 10.01 -25.40
N SER A 191 18.19 9.59 -26.05
CA SER A 191 18.19 8.49 -27.01
C SER A 191 17.31 8.79 -28.21
N GLY A 192 17.88 8.68 -29.41
CA GLY A 192 17.15 8.82 -30.67
C GLY A 192 16.42 7.54 -31.10
N ASP A 193 16.97 6.37 -30.79
CA ASP A 193 16.44 5.06 -31.17
C ASP A 193 15.60 4.41 -30.05
N GLY A 194 15.76 4.86 -28.81
CA GLY A 194 15.11 4.32 -27.62
C GLY A 194 15.84 3.16 -26.95
N THR A 195 17.02 2.81 -27.46
CA THR A 195 17.85 1.71 -26.97
C THR A 195 19.24 2.19 -26.57
N THR A 196 19.81 3.11 -27.32
CA THR A 196 21.14 3.67 -27.10
C THR A 196 21.02 5.05 -26.47
N PHE A 197 21.54 5.20 -25.26
CA PHE A 197 21.51 6.46 -24.52
C PHE A 197 22.90 7.11 -24.49
N ALA A 198 22.97 8.36 -24.96
CA ALA A 198 24.16 9.19 -24.86
C ALA A 198 24.03 10.16 -23.68
N THR A 199 25.09 10.32 -22.89
CA THR A 199 25.14 11.31 -21.80
C THR A 199 25.29 12.70 -22.37
N ALA A 200 24.26 13.55 -22.23
CA ALA A 200 24.29 14.94 -22.68
C ALA A 200 24.88 15.86 -21.60
N LEU A 201 24.58 15.58 -20.33
CA LEU A 201 25.07 16.32 -19.18
C LEU A 201 25.43 15.35 -18.05
N LEU A 202 26.55 15.61 -17.38
CA LEU A 202 27.00 14.89 -16.20
C LEU A 202 27.42 15.89 -15.11
N ILE A 203 27.03 15.63 -13.88
CA ILE A 203 27.49 16.36 -12.69
C ILE A 203 28.27 15.38 -11.83
N ASP A 204 29.58 15.62 -11.73
CA ASP A 204 30.50 14.79 -10.95
C ASP A 204 30.17 14.93 -9.45
N ALA A 205 29.91 13.81 -8.78
CA ALA A 205 29.45 13.79 -7.40
C ALA A 205 30.52 14.28 -6.40
N ALA A 206 31.80 14.15 -6.74
CA ALA A 206 32.91 14.52 -5.85
C ALA A 206 33.30 16.00 -5.97
N THR A 207 33.12 16.60 -7.16
CA THR A 207 33.66 17.91 -7.51
C THR A 207 32.59 18.94 -7.89
N ALA A 208 31.34 18.51 -8.05
CA ALA A 208 30.23 19.32 -8.56
C ALA A 208 30.50 19.94 -9.96
N LYS A 209 31.45 19.39 -10.72
CA LYS A 209 31.76 19.85 -12.08
C LYS A 209 30.70 19.35 -13.06
N VAL A 210 30.21 20.27 -13.89
CA VAL A 210 29.32 19.95 -15.01
C VAL A 210 30.16 19.63 -16.24
N GLN A 211 29.89 18.48 -16.85
CA GLN A 211 30.46 18.08 -18.14
C GLN A 211 29.34 18.06 -19.18
N ILE A 212 29.61 18.66 -20.34
CA ILE A 212 28.74 18.59 -21.52
C ILE A 212 29.28 17.49 -22.43
N GLY A 213 28.40 16.57 -22.84
CA GLY A 213 28.81 15.37 -23.59
C GLY A 213 29.29 15.64 -25.02
N ASP A 214 28.98 16.81 -25.56
CA ASP A 214 29.37 17.26 -26.90
C ASP A 214 29.56 18.80 -26.91
N LEU A 215 29.53 19.44 -28.08
CA LEU A 215 29.69 20.89 -28.25
C LEU A 215 28.63 21.70 -27.48
N LEU A 216 29.09 22.64 -26.65
CA LEU A 216 28.24 23.69 -26.11
C LEU A 216 27.99 24.77 -27.16
N GLY A 217 26.77 24.81 -27.71
CA GLY A 217 26.33 25.91 -28.56
C GLY A 217 25.92 27.13 -27.72
N VAL A 218 26.63 28.25 -27.86
CA VAL A 218 26.23 29.54 -27.27
C VAL A 218 25.64 30.42 -28.37
N THR A 219 24.33 30.66 -28.33
CA THR A 219 23.65 31.45 -29.36
C THR A 219 24.12 32.91 -29.32
N PRO A 220 24.60 33.47 -30.45
CA PRO A 220 24.95 34.87 -30.53
C PRO A 220 23.77 35.79 -30.17
N SER A 221 24.00 36.78 -29.31
CA SER A 221 22.98 37.73 -28.87
C SER A 221 23.56 39.13 -28.65
N ALA A 222 22.68 40.12 -28.50
CA ALA A 222 23.09 41.46 -28.04
C ALA A 222 23.50 41.40 -26.55
N THR A 223 24.32 42.37 -26.12
CA THR A 223 24.80 42.45 -24.73
C THR A 223 23.68 42.28 -23.70
N PRO A 224 23.77 41.28 -22.80
CA PRO A 224 22.77 41.09 -21.76
C PRO A 224 22.68 42.32 -20.85
N PRO A 225 21.47 42.86 -20.58
CA PRO A 225 21.31 44.07 -19.78
C PRO A 225 21.52 43.86 -18.27
N ASN A 226 21.40 42.61 -17.78
CA ASN A 226 21.44 42.26 -16.35
C ASN A 226 22.45 41.14 -16.09
N ALA A 227 23.73 41.42 -16.31
CA ALA A 227 24.81 40.44 -16.15
C ALA A 227 25.27 40.32 -14.69
N ALA A 228 25.53 39.11 -14.24
CA ALA A 228 26.22 38.80 -12.99
C ALA A 228 27.69 38.43 -13.26
N ALA A 229 28.57 38.63 -12.28
CA ALA A 229 29.98 38.27 -12.41
C ALA A 229 30.12 36.77 -12.72
N GLY A 230 30.86 36.43 -13.78
CA GLY A 230 31.04 35.07 -14.27
C GLY A 230 30.07 34.67 -15.39
N ASP A 231 29.08 35.50 -15.73
CA ASP A 231 28.21 35.24 -16.88
C ASP A 231 29.02 35.22 -18.17
N ILE A 232 28.72 34.25 -19.04
CA ILE A 232 29.34 34.08 -20.35
C ILE A 232 28.26 34.24 -21.43
N TYR A 233 28.53 35.05 -22.46
CA TYR A 233 27.69 35.10 -23.67
C TYR A 233 28.52 35.29 -24.92
N PHE A 234 27.91 35.01 -26.08
CA PHE A 234 28.51 35.27 -27.38
C PHE A 234 27.88 36.55 -27.97
N ASP A 235 28.69 37.60 -28.12
CA ASP A 235 28.25 38.89 -28.65
C ASP A 235 28.07 38.82 -30.17
N ASN A 236 26.85 39.06 -30.65
CA ASN A 236 26.51 39.03 -32.07
C ASN A 236 27.05 40.24 -32.87
N THR A 237 27.40 41.32 -32.19
CA THR A 237 27.90 42.55 -32.82
C THR A 237 29.40 42.44 -33.01
N THR A 238 30.10 41.87 -32.04
CA THR A 238 31.57 41.73 -32.09
C THR A 238 32.05 40.32 -32.47
N ASN A 239 31.16 39.32 -32.52
CA ASN A 239 31.46 37.90 -32.75
C ASN A 239 32.49 37.34 -31.75
N LYS A 240 32.35 37.72 -30.48
CA LYS A 240 33.27 37.34 -29.40
C LYS A 240 32.53 36.68 -28.25
N LEU A 241 33.17 35.67 -27.64
CA LEU A 241 32.74 35.19 -26.33
C LEU A 241 33.25 36.15 -25.28
N ARG A 242 32.36 36.54 -24.37
CA ARG A 242 32.64 37.51 -23.33
C ARG A 242 32.27 36.97 -21.96
N CYS A 243 33.04 37.36 -20.95
CA CYS A 243 32.76 37.10 -19.54
C CYS A 243 32.54 38.43 -18.81
N PHE A 244 31.52 38.52 -17.97
CA PHE A 244 31.32 39.70 -17.14
C PHE A 244 32.15 39.59 -15.86
N ASP A 245 32.98 40.58 -15.55
CA ASP A 245 33.82 40.57 -14.34
C ASP A 245 33.11 41.14 -13.09
N GLY A 246 31.85 41.55 -13.23
CA GLY A 246 31.06 42.24 -12.21
C GLY A 246 30.96 43.75 -12.42
N THR A 247 31.76 44.31 -13.33
CA THR A 247 31.73 45.72 -13.70
C THR A 247 31.58 45.91 -15.22
N ILE A 248 32.38 45.18 -16.01
CA ILE A 248 32.41 45.28 -17.47
C ILE A 248 32.51 43.90 -18.12
N TRP A 249 32.16 43.85 -19.41
CA TRP A 249 32.36 42.68 -20.24
C TRP A 249 33.80 42.61 -20.75
N GLN A 250 34.45 41.48 -20.48
CA GLN A 250 35.79 41.15 -20.94
C GLN A 250 35.72 40.15 -22.10
N ASP A 251 36.56 40.32 -23.10
CA ASP A 251 36.73 39.33 -24.18
C ASP A 251 37.51 38.11 -23.64
N LEU A 252 37.02 36.89 -23.88
CA LEU A 252 37.68 35.65 -23.43
C LEU A 252 38.67 35.07 -24.45
N PHE A 253 38.62 35.54 -25.69
CA PHE A 253 39.52 35.19 -26.79
C PHE A 253 39.51 36.25 -27.90
#